data_AF-A0A3C2DEQ4-F1
#
_entry.id   AF-A0A3C2DEQ4-F1
#
_cell.length_a   1.000
_cell.length_b   1.000
_cell.length_c   1.000
_cell.angle_alpha   90.00
_cell.angle_beta   90.00
_cell.angle_gamma   90.00
#
_symmetry.space_group_name_H-M   'P 1'
#
loop_
_entity.id
_entity.type
_entity.pdbx_description
1 polymer ?
#
loop_
_entity_poly.entity_id
_entity_poly.type
_entity_poly.pdbx_seq_one_letter_code
_entity_poly.pdbx_strand_id
1 'polypeptide(L)'
;MSDTNSTPEAKRAAHAAANPDLADRLDSLAWKCTQEAGTEPAFTGIYWDEKRAGTYRCVACDAPLFDSLTKFDSGSGWPSFTAPVDSEAVEARTDLSHGMLRTETTCAVCGAHLGHVFPDGPAPTGDRYCINSACITLAED
;
A
#
# COMPACT_ATOMS: atom_id res chain seq x y z
N MET A 1 -20.22 -15.86 2.28
CA MET A 1 -19.77 -15.89 0.88
C MET A 1 -19.30 -14.48 0.60
N SER A 2 -18.01 -14.22 0.85
CA SER A 2 -17.43 -12.88 0.75
C SER A 2 -17.45 -12.43 -0.70
N ASP A 3 -17.86 -11.20 -0.96
CA ASP A 3 -17.96 -10.58 -2.27
C ASP A 3 -16.58 -10.50 -2.96
N THR A 4 -16.13 -11.61 -3.56
CA THR A 4 -14.83 -11.74 -4.23
C THR A 4 -14.77 -11.07 -5.61
N ASN A 5 -15.73 -10.20 -5.95
CA ASN A 5 -15.85 -9.64 -7.29
C ASN A 5 -15.93 -8.11 -7.35
N SER A 6 -15.66 -7.41 -6.24
CA SER A 6 -15.59 -5.95 -6.23
C SER A 6 -14.18 -5.49 -6.61
N THR A 7 -14.08 -4.62 -7.63
CA THR A 7 -12.79 -4.02 -8.00
C THR A 7 -12.26 -3.15 -6.86
N PRO A 8 -10.94 -2.89 -6.78
CA PRO A 8 -10.38 -1.97 -5.79
C PRO A 8 -11.05 -0.59 -5.77
N GLU A 9 -11.44 -0.06 -6.92
CA GLU A 9 -12.19 1.20 -7.01
C GLU A 9 -13.57 1.10 -6.37
N ALA A 10 -14.29 0.00 -6.58
CA ALA A 10 -15.59 -0.23 -5.97
C ALA A 10 -15.48 -0.37 -4.44
N LYS A 11 -14.48 -1.13 -3.96
CA LYS A 11 -14.18 -1.28 -2.53
C LYS A 11 -13.87 0.08 -1.90
N ARG A 12 -13.06 0.89 -2.58
CA ARG A 12 -12.66 2.21 -2.12
C ARG A 12 -13.80 3.21 -2.07
N ALA A 13 -14.62 3.24 -3.11
CA ALA A 13 -15.83 4.05 -3.12
C ALA A 13 -16.81 3.63 -2.01
N ALA A 14 -16.98 2.32 -1.79
CA ALA A 14 -17.82 1.81 -0.71
C ALA A 14 -17.27 2.16 0.68
N HIS A 15 -15.95 2.03 0.89
CA HIS A 15 -15.29 2.41 2.13
C HIS A 15 -15.41 3.90 2.41
N ALA A 16 -15.15 4.75 1.41
CA ALA A 16 -15.29 6.20 1.55
C ALA A 16 -16.75 6.62 1.82
N ALA A 17 -17.73 5.98 1.17
CA ALA A 17 -19.15 6.23 1.44
C ALA A 17 -19.58 5.81 2.85
N ALA A 18 -18.98 4.74 3.39
CA ALA A 18 -19.24 4.27 4.75
C ALA A 18 -18.51 5.07 5.84
N ASN A 19 -17.45 5.80 5.48
CA ASN A 19 -16.60 6.59 6.38
C ASN A 19 -16.52 8.04 5.89
N PRO A 20 -17.57 8.86 6.10
CA PRO A 20 -17.64 10.22 5.58
C PRO A 20 -16.57 11.17 6.16
N ASP A 21 -15.98 10.81 7.30
CA ASP A 21 -14.86 11.49 7.97
C ASP A 21 -13.49 11.14 7.36
N LEU A 22 -13.42 10.21 6.40
CA LEU A 22 -12.15 9.74 5.82
C LEU A 22 -11.33 10.89 5.21
N ALA A 23 -12.00 11.84 4.55
CA ALA A 23 -11.34 12.99 3.94
C ALA A 23 -10.74 13.97 4.99
N ASP A 24 -11.32 14.02 6.19
CA ASP A 24 -10.82 14.85 7.28
C ASP A 24 -9.64 14.18 8.02
N ARG A 25 -9.61 12.83 8.02
CA ARG A 25 -8.57 12.01 8.66
C ARG A 25 -7.31 11.87 7.83
N LEU A 26 -7.43 11.88 6.51
CA LEU A 26 -6.30 11.75 5.59
C LEU A 26 -5.80 13.14 5.21
N ASP A 27 -4.49 13.36 5.28
CA ASP A 27 -3.91 14.54 4.66
C ASP A 27 -4.07 14.49 3.12
N SER A 28 -3.84 15.61 2.45
CA SER A 28 -4.05 15.72 1.00
C SER A 28 -3.18 14.76 0.19
N LEU A 29 -1.98 14.39 0.67
CA LEU A 29 -1.09 13.46 -0.03
C LEU A 29 -1.57 12.01 0.17
N ALA A 30 -1.90 11.63 1.39
CA ALA A 30 -2.47 10.32 1.72
C ALA A 30 -3.78 10.10 0.97
N TRP A 31 -4.65 11.11 0.88
CA TRP A 31 -5.85 11.08 0.06
C TRP A 31 -5.50 10.82 -1.41
N LYS A 32 -4.61 11.63 -2.01
CA LYS A 32 -4.22 11.49 -3.41
C LYS A 32 -3.63 10.10 -3.70
N CYS A 33 -2.75 9.59 -2.84
CA CYS A 33 -2.14 8.28 -3.02
C CYS A 33 -3.17 7.16 -2.87
N THR A 34 -3.96 7.15 -1.79
CA THR A 34 -4.90 6.05 -1.52
C THR A 34 -6.17 6.07 -2.37
N GLN A 35 -6.71 7.26 -2.66
CA GLN A 35 -8.01 7.47 -3.31
C GLN A 35 -7.95 7.70 -4.81
N GLU A 36 -6.87 8.33 -5.29
CA GLU A 36 -6.69 8.75 -6.68
C GLU A 36 -5.56 7.99 -7.38
N ALA A 37 -5.02 6.95 -6.72
CA ALA A 37 -3.89 6.14 -7.20
C ALA A 37 -2.66 6.99 -7.56
N GLY A 38 -2.43 8.06 -6.80
CA GLY A 38 -1.25 8.91 -6.93
C GLY A 38 0.01 8.27 -6.35
N THR A 39 1.16 8.84 -6.69
CA THR A 39 2.47 8.45 -6.15
C THR A 39 3.12 9.64 -5.45
N GLU A 40 3.64 9.44 -4.24
CA GLU A 40 4.42 10.45 -3.53
C GLU A 40 5.82 10.61 -4.17
N PRO A 41 6.47 11.78 -4.06
CA PRO A 41 7.84 11.93 -4.55
C PRO A 41 8.82 10.97 -3.84
N ALA A 42 9.84 10.50 -4.59
CA ALA A 42 10.88 9.65 -4.03
C ALA A 42 11.63 10.35 -2.89
N PHE A 43 12.00 9.60 -1.85
CA PHE A 43 12.79 10.04 -0.70
C PHE A 43 12.14 11.14 0.16
N THR A 44 10.82 11.36 0.03
CA THR A 44 10.11 12.35 0.86
C THR A 44 9.19 11.75 1.91
N GLY A 45 8.78 10.49 1.75
CA GLY A 45 7.84 9.82 2.66
C GLY A 45 8.47 9.42 3.99
N ILE A 46 7.81 9.69 5.12
CA ILE A 46 8.38 9.48 6.47
C ILE A 46 8.88 8.05 6.77
N TYR A 47 8.45 7.04 6.00
CA TYR A 47 8.81 5.65 6.18
C TYR A 47 9.81 5.09 5.16
N TRP A 48 10.36 5.91 4.25
CA TRP A 48 11.30 5.42 3.24
C TRP A 48 12.55 4.81 3.88
N ASP A 49 13.15 5.46 4.89
CA ASP A 49 14.34 5.00 5.64
C ASP A 49 14.03 4.45 7.05
N GLU A 50 12.75 4.32 7.40
CA GLU A 50 12.31 3.82 8.72
C GLU A 50 12.77 2.39 9.01
N LYS A 51 13.16 2.12 10.26
CA LYS A 51 13.68 0.83 10.74
C LYS A 51 13.11 0.36 12.09
N ARG A 52 12.22 1.14 12.71
CA ARG A 52 11.54 0.74 13.95
C ARG A 52 10.73 -0.54 13.74
N ALA A 53 10.69 -1.38 14.77
CA ALA A 53 9.90 -2.60 14.77
C ALA A 53 8.41 -2.28 14.89
N GLY A 54 7.59 -3.08 14.22
CA GLY A 54 6.14 -2.96 14.28
C GLY A 54 5.44 -3.36 12.99
N THR A 55 4.14 -3.10 12.95
CA THR A 55 3.27 -3.41 11.82
C THR A 55 2.87 -2.15 11.06
N TYR A 56 3.09 -2.14 9.75
CA TYR A 56 2.57 -1.12 8.85
C TYR A 56 1.11 -1.43 8.49
N ARG A 57 0.23 -0.49 8.80
CA ARG A 57 -1.21 -0.58 8.62
C ARG A 57 -1.69 0.37 7.52
N CYS A 58 -2.77 0.01 6.84
CA CYS A 58 -3.41 0.87 5.86
C CYS A 58 -3.87 2.18 6.52
N VAL A 59 -3.40 3.33 6.04
CA VAL A 59 -3.79 4.63 6.61
C VAL A 59 -5.31 4.89 6.53
N ALA A 60 -5.99 4.28 5.56
CA ALA A 60 -7.41 4.50 5.30
C ALA A 60 -8.36 3.62 6.14
N CYS A 61 -7.94 2.41 6.51
CA CYS A 61 -8.82 1.46 7.21
C CYS A 61 -8.17 0.71 8.38
N ASP A 62 -6.90 0.99 8.69
CA ASP A 62 -6.12 0.41 9.78
C ASP A 62 -5.85 -1.12 9.68
N ALA A 63 -6.21 -1.75 8.56
CA ALA A 63 -5.88 -3.14 8.29
C ALA A 63 -4.35 -3.36 8.26
N PRO A 64 -3.83 -4.43 8.87
CA PRO A 64 -2.41 -4.75 8.81
C PRO A 64 -2.02 -5.12 7.37
N LEU A 65 -0.88 -4.59 6.89
CA LEU A 65 -0.42 -4.77 5.52
C LEU A 65 0.98 -5.40 5.45
N PHE A 66 1.94 -4.84 6.18
CA PHE A 66 3.33 -5.27 6.15
C PHE A 66 3.94 -5.30 7.55
N ASP A 67 4.91 -6.19 7.74
CA ASP A 67 5.70 -6.26 8.97
C ASP A 67 7.06 -5.60 8.75
N SER A 68 7.59 -4.91 9.77
CA SER A 68 8.95 -4.38 9.77
C SER A 68 10.03 -5.41 9.41
N LEU A 69 9.82 -6.69 9.74
CA LEU A 69 10.71 -7.81 9.43
C LEU A 69 10.83 -8.11 7.93
N THR A 70 9.82 -7.75 7.14
CA THR A 70 9.86 -7.91 5.68
C THR A 70 10.34 -6.64 4.98
N LYS A 71 10.53 -5.52 5.72
CA LYS A 71 11.04 -4.26 5.17
C LYS A 71 12.53 -4.36 4.86
N PHE A 72 12.95 -3.80 3.73
CA PHE A 72 14.35 -3.71 3.36
C PHE A 72 14.65 -2.40 2.62
N ASP A 73 15.93 -2.03 2.56
CA ASP A 73 16.40 -0.89 1.78
C ASP A 73 16.66 -1.33 0.33
N SER A 74 15.81 -0.85 -0.58
CA SER A 74 15.93 -1.11 -2.01
C SER A 74 16.64 0.01 -2.79
N GLY A 75 16.91 1.15 -2.14
CA GLY A 75 17.35 2.37 -2.81
C GLY A 75 16.32 3.02 -3.75
N SER A 76 15.06 2.56 -3.75
CA SER A 76 14.02 3.08 -4.65
C SER A 76 13.52 4.49 -4.29
N GLY A 77 13.63 4.86 -3.01
CA GLY A 77 13.06 6.10 -2.47
C GLY A 77 11.67 5.96 -1.87
N TRP A 78 11.13 4.73 -1.80
CA TRP A 78 9.88 4.40 -1.12
C TRP A 78 10.05 3.18 -0.21
N PRO A 79 9.23 3.06 0.87
CA PRO A 79 9.13 1.84 1.65
C PRO A 79 9.06 0.59 0.77
N SER A 80 9.94 -0.38 1.04
CA SER A 80 10.06 -1.61 0.25
C SER A 80 9.97 -2.83 1.15
N PHE A 81 9.11 -3.76 0.80
CA PHE A 81 8.85 -4.99 1.56
C PHE A 81 8.98 -6.23 0.67
N THR A 82 9.41 -7.35 1.22
CA THR A 82 9.53 -8.62 0.48
C THR A 82 8.22 -9.40 0.40
N ALA A 83 7.32 -9.18 1.37
CA ALA A 83 6.02 -9.82 1.46
C ALA A 83 5.06 -9.04 2.38
N PRO A 84 3.73 -9.12 2.14
CA PRO A 84 2.71 -8.66 3.09
C PRO A 84 2.66 -9.55 4.35
N VAL A 85 1.89 -9.12 5.36
CA VAL A 85 1.65 -9.90 6.60
C VAL A 85 0.98 -11.25 6.33
N ASP A 86 0.15 -11.33 5.30
CA ASP A 86 -0.44 -12.56 4.77
C ASP A 86 -0.86 -12.36 3.29
N SER A 87 -1.21 -13.45 2.62
CA SER A 87 -1.58 -13.45 1.19
C SER A 87 -2.90 -12.75 0.86
N GLU A 88 -3.72 -12.43 1.87
CA GLU A 88 -5.03 -11.81 1.71
C GLU A 88 -5.03 -10.32 2.10
N ALA A 89 -3.94 -9.79 2.68
CA ALA A 89 -3.83 -8.40 3.11
C ALA A 89 -3.71 -7.40 1.94
N VAL A 90 -3.05 -7.82 0.85
CA VAL A 90 -2.73 -6.99 -0.32
C VAL A 90 -3.17 -7.69 -1.60
N GLU A 91 -3.95 -6.99 -2.42
CA GLU A 91 -4.34 -7.45 -3.76
C GLU A 91 -3.39 -6.88 -4.80
N ALA A 92 -2.80 -7.76 -5.62
CA ALA A 92 -1.93 -7.40 -6.73
C ALA A 92 -2.68 -7.57 -8.06
N ARG A 93 -2.68 -6.54 -8.92
CA ARG A 93 -3.33 -6.58 -10.23
C ARG A 93 -2.47 -5.94 -11.31
N THR A 94 -2.60 -6.42 -12.53
CA THR A 94 -1.92 -5.82 -13.69
C THR A 94 -2.43 -4.40 -13.94
N ASP A 95 -1.50 -3.45 -13.96
CA ASP A 95 -1.69 -2.04 -14.29
C ASP A 95 -1.01 -1.74 -15.64
N LEU A 96 -1.79 -1.28 -16.62
CA LEU A 96 -1.35 -0.92 -17.97
C LEU A 96 -1.34 0.61 -18.19
N SER A 97 -1.53 1.40 -17.13
CA SER A 97 -1.52 2.85 -17.20
C SER A 97 -0.15 3.39 -17.67
N HIS A 98 -0.16 4.58 -18.28
CA HIS A 98 1.04 5.25 -18.79
C HIS A 98 1.89 4.44 -19.79
N GLY A 99 1.33 3.40 -20.43
CA GLY A 99 2.03 2.58 -21.41
C GLY A 99 3.09 1.65 -20.79
N MET A 100 3.06 1.45 -19.47
CA MET A 100 3.96 0.55 -18.75
C MET A 100 3.17 -0.63 -18.19
N LEU A 101 3.74 -1.84 -18.27
CA LEU A 101 3.21 -3.02 -17.58
C LEU A 101 3.76 -3.03 -16.15
N ARG A 102 2.92 -2.66 -15.18
CA ARG A 102 3.23 -2.73 -13.75
C ARG A 102 2.22 -3.62 -13.04
N THR A 103 2.50 -4.02 -11.81
CA THR A 103 1.52 -4.73 -10.98
C THR A 103 1.16 -3.83 -9.82
N GLU A 104 0.00 -3.20 -9.86
CA GLU A 104 -0.52 -2.35 -8.79
C GLU A 104 -0.83 -3.20 -7.55
N THR A 105 -0.55 -2.64 -6.37
CA THR A 105 -0.93 -3.21 -5.07
C THR A 105 -1.98 -2.33 -4.39
N THR A 106 -3.03 -2.97 -3.89
CA THR A 106 -4.14 -2.30 -3.18
C THR A 106 -4.45 -3.01 -1.87
N CYS A 107 -4.98 -2.29 -0.89
CA CYS A 107 -5.46 -2.90 0.36
C CYS A 107 -6.66 -3.78 0.05
N ALA A 108 -6.59 -5.06 0.41
CA ALA A 108 -7.65 -6.02 0.10
C ALA A 108 -8.97 -5.69 0.82
N VAL A 109 -8.90 -5.03 1.99
CA VAL A 109 -10.06 -4.67 2.82
C VAL A 109 -10.82 -3.48 2.24
N CYS A 110 -10.15 -2.35 2.01
CA CYS A 110 -10.82 -1.11 1.61
C CYS A 110 -10.55 -0.66 0.17
N GLY A 111 -9.70 -1.35 -0.60
CA GLY A 111 -9.37 -0.98 -1.98
C GLY A 111 -8.50 0.28 -2.12
N ALA A 112 -7.93 0.80 -1.04
CA ALA A 112 -6.96 1.89 -1.09
C ALA A 112 -5.75 1.49 -1.95
N HIS A 113 -5.34 2.37 -2.86
CA HIS A 113 -4.09 2.20 -3.59
C HIS A 113 -2.90 2.30 -2.63
N LEU A 114 -1.93 1.41 -2.78
CA LEU A 114 -0.74 1.35 -1.93
C LEU A 114 0.52 1.66 -2.73
N GLY A 115 0.67 1.08 -3.91
CA GLY A 115 1.83 1.25 -4.77
C GLY A 115 1.89 0.14 -5.83
N HIS A 116 3.07 -0.47 -5.99
CA HIS A 116 3.29 -1.53 -6.97
C HIS A 116 4.18 -2.64 -6.42
N VAL A 117 4.11 -3.83 -7.02
CA VAL A 117 5.03 -4.95 -6.78
C VAL A 117 5.86 -5.23 -8.02
N PHE A 118 7.15 -5.48 -7.81
CA PHE A 118 8.13 -5.75 -8.86
C PHE A 118 8.89 -7.06 -8.58
N PRO A 119 9.26 -7.86 -9.60
CA PRO A 119 9.99 -9.11 -9.45
C PRO A 119 11.52 -8.89 -9.36
N ASP A 120 11.94 -7.88 -8.61
CA ASP A 120 13.34 -7.46 -8.44
C ASP A 120 13.75 -7.35 -6.96
N GLY A 121 13.02 -8.03 -6.08
CA GLY A 121 13.30 -8.12 -4.66
C GLY A 121 14.36 -9.17 -4.31
N PRO A 122 14.81 -9.18 -3.04
CA PRO A 122 15.73 -10.20 -2.54
C PRO A 122 15.05 -11.56 -2.40
N ALA A 123 15.86 -12.62 -2.30
CA ALA A 123 15.39 -13.95 -1.93
C ALA A 123 14.75 -13.95 -0.53
N PRO A 124 13.80 -14.87 -0.24
CA PRO A 124 13.35 -15.99 -1.08
C PRO A 124 12.21 -15.67 -2.04
N THR A 125 11.45 -14.59 -1.83
CA THR A 125 10.27 -14.27 -2.66
C THR A 125 10.68 -13.76 -4.03
N GLY A 126 11.75 -12.96 -4.11
CA GLY A 126 12.12 -12.23 -5.31
C GLY A 126 11.21 -11.03 -5.59
N ASP A 127 10.25 -10.75 -4.70
CA ASP A 127 9.28 -9.67 -4.84
C ASP A 127 9.70 -8.44 -4.05
N ARG A 128 9.44 -7.27 -4.62
CA ARG A 128 9.58 -5.98 -3.96
C ARG A 128 8.25 -5.23 -4.04
N TYR A 129 7.55 -5.20 -2.91
CA TYR A 129 6.39 -4.36 -2.69
C TYR A 129 6.89 -2.94 -2.41
N CYS A 130 6.78 -2.06 -3.40
CA CYS A 130 7.18 -0.67 -3.35
C CYS A 130 5.95 0.19 -3.05
N ILE A 131 5.86 0.67 -1.81
CA ILE A 131 4.63 1.23 -1.23
C ILE A 131 4.84 2.70 -0.90
N ASN A 132 3.85 3.54 -1.21
CA ASN A 132 3.88 4.94 -0.78
C ASN A 132 3.84 5.01 0.76
N SER A 133 4.75 5.76 1.36
CA SER A 133 4.74 6.04 2.79
C SER A 133 3.42 6.69 3.23
N ALA A 134 2.87 7.58 2.40
CA ALA A 134 1.59 8.23 2.66
C ALA A 134 0.39 7.27 2.74
N CYS A 135 0.52 6.02 2.27
CA CYS A 135 -0.55 5.01 2.32
C CYS A 135 -0.54 4.14 3.58
N ILE A 136 0.50 4.25 4.40
CA ILE A 136 0.70 3.37 5.56
C ILE A 136 0.97 4.18 6.83
N THR A 137 0.68 3.58 7.99
CA THR A 137 1.09 4.08 9.30
C THR A 137 1.75 2.95 10.09
N LEU A 138 2.80 3.26 10.86
CA LEU A 138 3.49 2.27 11.69
C LEU A 138 2.82 2.20 13.07
N ALA A 139 2.33 1.00 13.43
CA ALA A 139 2.00 0.65 14.80
C ALA A 139 3.23 -0.05 15.42
N GLU A 140 3.93 0.66 16.31
CA GLU A 140 5.11 0.15 17.03
C GLU A 140 4.71 -0.94 18.03
N ASP A 141 5.60 -1.92 18.23
CA ASP A 141 5.44 -3.02 19.20
C ASP A 141 5.73 -2.61 20.66
#